data_AF-A0A947RCE1-F1
#
_entry.id   AF-A0A947RCE1-F1
#
_cell.length_a   1.000
_cell.length_b   1.000
_cell.length_c   1.000
_cell.angle_alpha   90.00
_cell.angle_beta   90.00
_cell.angle_gamma   90.00
#
_symmetry.space_group_name_H-M   'P 1'
#
loop_
_entity.id
_entity.type
_entity.pdbx_description
1 polymer ?
#
loop_
_entity_poly.entity_id
_entity_poly.type
_entity_poly.pdbx_seq_one_letter_code
_entity_poly.pdbx_strand_id
1 'polypeptide(L)'
;MGIRPVGDKSTGGTRRRKSGEKVSGQNFQDILSRSDQPGDNQKIQSLFEEIESAAGLLIESRDDAALKEYRMRIKEFLSEVLSESREVKVIASDSIYEDSLVIVQIVNKKLDDLAALVIREEIERGEMMKLIDEIKGIIVDLYR
;
A
#
# COMPACT_ATOMS: atom_id res chain seq x y z
N MET A 1 28.88 18.25 -58.23
CA MET A 1 28.07 17.23 -57.53
C MET A 1 29.02 16.43 -56.63
N GLY A 2 28.82 16.44 -55.29
CA GLY A 2 29.60 15.66 -54.30
C GLY A 2 30.95 16.29 -53.91
N ILE A 3 31.45 16.27 -52.67
CA ILE A 3 31.01 15.66 -51.40
C ILE A 3 31.70 16.46 -50.25
N ARG A 4 31.01 16.61 -49.13
CA ARG A 4 31.44 17.30 -47.89
C ARG A 4 32.54 16.51 -47.14
N PRO A 5 33.39 17.17 -46.32
CA PRO A 5 34.22 16.49 -45.34
C PRO A 5 33.45 16.33 -44.01
N VAL A 6 33.51 15.16 -43.38
CA VAL A 6 33.00 14.95 -42.01
C VAL A 6 33.99 14.07 -41.26
N GLY A 7 34.70 14.67 -40.32
CA GLY A 7 35.60 13.99 -39.42
C GLY A 7 36.07 14.91 -38.30
N ASP A 8 35.24 15.08 -37.27
CA ASP A 8 35.69 15.19 -35.87
C ASP A 8 34.50 14.85 -34.96
N LYS A 9 34.66 13.83 -34.11
CA LYS A 9 33.73 13.56 -33.00
C LYS A 9 34.54 13.57 -31.71
N SER A 10 34.77 14.77 -31.19
CA SER A 10 35.24 14.97 -29.83
C SER A 10 34.12 14.72 -28.81
N THR A 11 34.42 13.76 -27.95
CA THR A 11 34.04 13.50 -26.55
C THR A 11 33.50 14.65 -25.69
N GLY A 12 32.52 14.29 -24.84
CA GLY A 12 32.07 15.01 -23.63
C GLY A 12 30.54 15.04 -23.56
N GLY A 13 29.81 14.42 -22.63
CA GLY A 13 30.11 14.06 -21.25
C GLY A 13 29.17 14.84 -20.32
N THR A 14 28.27 14.13 -19.61
CA THR A 14 27.47 14.56 -18.43
C THR A 14 26.26 15.48 -18.70
N ARG A 15 25.02 15.30 -18.19
CA ARG A 15 24.45 14.54 -17.06
C ARG A 15 23.03 14.05 -17.42
N ARG A 16 22.82 12.74 -17.45
CA ARG A 16 21.48 12.15 -17.38
C ARG A 16 21.02 12.27 -15.92
N ARG A 17 20.06 13.17 -15.65
CA ARG A 17 19.36 13.21 -14.36
C ARG A 17 18.59 11.89 -14.19
N LYS A 18 19.20 10.93 -13.50
CA LYS A 18 18.50 9.88 -12.76
C LYS A 18 18.17 10.45 -11.39
N SER A 19 16.88 10.59 -11.09
CA SER A 19 16.40 10.69 -9.70
C SER A 19 14.89 10.57 -9.75
N GLY A 20 14.46 9.39 -9.35
CA GLY A 20 13.13 8.82 -9.45
C GLY A 20 13.32 7.32 -9.28
N GLU A 21 14.10 6.95 -8.25
CA GLU A 21 14.15 5.59 -7.76
C GLU A 21 12.74 5.35 -7.24
N LYS A 22 11.87 4.80 -8.12
CA LYS A 22 10.64 4.18 -7.68
C LYS A 22 11.11 3.11 -6.72
N VAL A 23 10.95 3.37 -5.43
CA VAL A 23 10.99 2.33 -4.40
C VAL A 23 10.13 1.23 -4.97
N SER A 24 10.76 0.11 -5.32
CA SER A 24 10.09 -1.04 -5.89
C SER A 24 9.30 -1.68 -4.75
N GLY A 25 8.23 -1.01 -4.33
CA GLY A 25 7.13 -1.65 -3.63
C GLY A 25 6.65 -2.73 -4.58
N GLN A 26 6.79 -3.99 -4.16
CA GLN A 26 6.20 -5.10 -4.89
C GLN A 26 4.74 -4.74 -5.14
N ASN A 27 4.29 -4.88 -6.38
CA ASN A 27 2.91 -4.61 -6.70
C ASN A 27 2.08 -5.64 -5.92
N PHE A 28 0.98 -5.25 -5.28
CA PHE A 28 0.18 -6.19 -4.48
C PHE A 28 -0.25 -7.43 -5.30
N GLN A 29 -0.54 -7.20 -6.58
CA GLN A 29 -0.77 -8.23 -7.60
C GLN A 29 0.33 -9.31 -7.65
N ASP A 30 1.60 -8.91 -7.53
CA ASP A 30 2.73 -9.84 -7.58
C ASP A 30 2.82 -10.70 -6.31
N ILE A 31 2.31 -10.20 -5.17
CA ILE A 31 2.25 -10.91 -3.89
C ILE A 31 1.11 -11.93 -3.93
N LEU A 32 -0.08 -11.51 -4.40
CA LEU A 32 -1.22 -12.40 -4.61
C LEU A 32 -0.90 -13.54 -5.60
N SER A 33 -0.13 -13.27 -6.64
CA SER A 33 0.22 -14.29 -7.65
C SER A 33 1.13 -15.40 -7.10
N ARG A 34 1.67 -15.25 -5.89
CA ARG A 34 2.59 -16.21 -5.26
C ARG A 34 1.92 -17.07 -4.18
N SER A 35 0.68 -16.81 -3.80
CA SER A 35 -0.04 -17.60 -2.81
C SER A 35 -0.73 -18.81 -3.47
N ASP A 36 -0.76 -19.94 -2.75
CA ASP A 36 -1.22 -21.25 -3.25
C ASP A 36 -2.76 -21.39 -3.36
N GLN A 37 -3.55 -20.34 -3.07
CA GLN A 37 -5.02 -20.39 -2.99
C GLN A 37 -5.71 -19.42 -4.00
N PRO A 38 -5.89 -19.81 -5.27
CA PRO A 38 -6.29 -18.89 -6.34
C PRO A 38 -7.72 -18.29 -6.23
N GLY A 39 -8.63 -18.90 -5.47
CA GLY A 39 -10.02 -18.42 -5.31
C GLY A 39 -10.16 -17.28 -4.31
N ASP A 40 -9.50 -17.41 -3.16
CA ASP A 40 -9.50 -16.44 -2.07
C ASP A 40 -8.75 -15.15 -2.46
N ASN A 41 -7.73 -15.29 -3.31
CA ASN A 41 -6.95 -14.19 -3.87
C ASN A 41 -7.81 -13.13 -4.57
N GLN A 42 -8.91 -13.51 -5.24
CA GLN A 42 -9.76 -12.56 -5.97
C GLN A 42 -10.52 -11.63 -5.02
N LYS A 43 -10.99 -12.15 -3.88
CA LYS A 43 -11.74 -11.36 -2.91
C LYS A 43 -10.81 -10.40 -2.16
N ILE A 44 -9.65 -10.88 -1.72
CA ILE A 44 -8.60 -10.07 -1.11
C ILE A 44 -8.13 -8.96 -2.07
N GLN A 45 -7.97 -9.28 -3.36
CA GLN A 45 -7.63 -8.31 -4.39
C GLN A 45 -8.70 -7.20 -4.51
N SER A 46 -9.98 -7.58 -4.57
CA SER A 46 -11.09 -6.63 -4.63
C SER A 46 -11.10 -5.70 -3.42
N LEU A 47 -10.94 -6.24 -2.21
CA LEU A 47 -10.88 -5.46 -0.99
C LEU A 47 -9.69 -4.48 -0.99
N PHE A 48 -8.54 -4.89 -1.53
CA PHE A 48 -7.39 -4.01 -1.66
C PHE A 48 -7.63 -2.87 -2.67
N GLU A 49 -8.27 -3.15 -3.81
CA GLU A 49 -8.65 -2.12 -4.79
C GLU A 49 -9.66 -1.12 -4.19
N GLU A 50 -10.57 -1.57 -3.35
CA GLU A 50 -11.50 -0.72 -2.62
C GLU A 50 -10.78 0.18 -1.59
N ILE A 51 -9.74 -0.34 -0.91
CA ILE A 51 -8.86 0.44 -0.04
C ILE A 51 -8.12 1.53 -0.82
N GLU A 52 -7.59 1.20 -2.01
CA GLU A 52 -6.93 2.17 -2.88
C GLU A 52 -7.88 3.31 -3.30
N SER A 53 -9.12 2.96 -3.66
CA SER A 53 -10.17 3.92 -4.00
C SER A 53 -10.53 4.82 -2.81
N ALA A 54 -10.78 4.23 -1.64
CA ALA A 54 -11.11 4.97 -0.43
C ALA A 54 -9.95 5.88 0.04
N ALA A 55 -8.70 5.44 -0.13
CA ALA A 55 -7.52 6.26 0.13
C ALA A 55 -7.46 7.48 -0.80
N GLY A 56 -7.74 7.30 -2.09
CA GLY A 56 -7.82 8.39 -3.06
C GLY A 56 -8.86 9.43 -2.66
N LEU A 57 -10.06 8.97 -2.30
CA LEU A 57 -11.14 9.83 -1.82
C LEU A 57 -10.75 10.60 -0.55
N LEU A 58 -10.12 9.92 0.42
CA LEU A 58 -9.68 10.56 1.67
C LEU A 58 -8.63 11.65 1.42
N ILE A 59 -7.68 11.42 0.51
CA ILE A 59 -6.65 12.43 0.16
C ILE A 59 -7.27 13.65 -0.53
N GLU A 60 -8.31 13.43 -1.33
CA GLU A 60 -9.02 14.46 -2.09
C GLU A 60 -9.96 15.28 -1.21
N SER A 61 -10.90 14.64 -0.52
CA SER A 61 -11.95 15.31 0.27
C SER A 61 -11.47 15.72 1.65
N ARG A 62 -10.62 14.90 2.28
CA ARG A 62 -10.08 15.10 3.64
C ARG A 62 -11.17 15.32 4.69
N ASP A 63 -12.28 14.63 4.53
CA ASP A 63 -13.42 14.71 5.43
C ASP A 63 -13.60 13.44 6.26
N ASP A 64 -14.42 13.55 7.30
CA ASP A 64 -14.75 12.45 8.21
C ASP A 64 -15.48 11.29 7.50
N ALA A 65 -16.24 11.57 6.43
CA ALA A 65 -16.97 10.54 5.69
C ALA A 65 -16.00 9.64 4.92
N ALA A 66 -15.03 10.22 4.21
CA ALA A 66 -13.99 9.48 3.51
C ALA A 66 -13.06 8.74 4.48
N LEU A 67 -12.80 9.31 5.66
CA LEU A 67 -12.03 8.63 6.71
C LEU A 67 -12.75 7.38 7.23
N LYS A 68 -14.07 7.49 7.48
CA LYS A 68 -14.91 6.36 7.89
C LYS A 68 -14.93 5.27 6.84
N GLU A 69 -15.07 5.65 5.56
CA GLU A 69 -15.02 4.71 4.45
C GLU A 69 -13.67 3.97 4.40
N TYR A 70 -12.56 4.71 4.47
CA TYR A 70 -11.22 4.11 4.49
C TYR A 70 -11.03 3.16 5.68
N ARG A 71 -11.45 3.56 6.89
CA ARG A 71 -11.41 2.71 8.09
C ARG A 71 -12.23 1.42 7.91
N MET A 72 -13.39 1.51 7.27
CA MET A 72 -14.25 0.37 7.02
C MET A 72 -13.59 -0.63 6.07
N ARG A 73 -13.02 -0.17 4.94
CA ARG A 73 -12.33 -1.05 3.97
C ARG A 73 -11.11 -1.75 4.58
N ILE A 74 -10.33 -1.04 5.39
CA ILE A 74 -9.21 -1.65 6.13
C ILE A 74 -9.70 -2.76 7.07
N LYS A 75 -10.80 -2.52 7.79
CA LYS A 75 -11.39 -3.52 8.69
C LYS A 75 -11.89 -4.75 7.93
N GLU A 76 -12.54 -4.58 6.80
CA GLU A 76 -13.03 -5.67 5.95
C GLU A 76 -11.87 -6.51 5.42
N PHE A 77 -10.82 -5.87 4.90
CA PHE A 77 -9.60 -6.55 4.46
C PHE A 77 -8.94 -7.35 5.59
N LEU A 78 -8.71 -6.74 6.75
CA LEU A 78 -8.14 -7.44 7.91
C LEU A 78 -9.01 -8.61 8.35
N SER A 79 -10.33 -8.45 8.34
CA SER A 79 -11.26 -9.52 8.72
C SER A 79 -11.17 -10.70 7.75
N GLU A 80 -11.01 -10.44 6.45
CA GLU A 80 -10.87 -11.48 5.44
C GLU A 80 -9.54 -12.22 5.59
N VAL A 81 -8.41 -11.50 5.61
CA VAL A 81 -7.07 -12.09 5.76
C VAL A 81 -6.97 -12.92 7.04
N LEU A 82 -7.53 -12.42 8.15
CA LEU A 82 -7.51 -13.14 9.42
C LEU A 82 -8.47 -14.33 9.43
N SER A 83 -9.56 -14.30 8.67
CA SER A 83 -10.51 -15.41 8.55
C SER A 83 -9.93 -16.54 7.69
N GLU A 84 -9.30 -16.22 6.55
CA GLU A 84 -8.52 -17.19 5.75
C GLU A 84 -7.42 -17.83 6.60
N SER A 85 -6.72 -17.02 7.41
CA SER A 85 -5.71 -17.56 8.32
C SER A 85 -6.29 -18.56 9.34
N ARG A 86 -7.57 -18.46 9.71
CA ARG A 86 -8.25 -19.35 10.68
C ARG A 86 -8.58 -20.72 10.11
N GLU A 87 -8.95 -20.81 8.83
CA GLU A 87 -9.19 -22.11 8.19
C GLU A 87 -7.88 -22.93 8.09
N VAL A 88 -6.75 -22.26 7.89
CA VAL A 88 -5.41 -22.88 7.98
C VAL A 88 -5.00 -23.15 9.44
N LYS A 89 -5.43 -22.32 10.39
CA LYS A 89 -5.05 -22.38 11.83
C LYS A 89 -5.63 -23.53 12.64
N VAL A 90 -6.56 -24.33 12.11
CA VAL A 90 -6.89 -25.62 12.77
C VAL A 90 -5.63 -26.50 12.90
N ILE A 91 -4.57 -26.20 12.13
CA ILE A 91 -3.33 -26.98 12.07
C ILE A 91 -2.11 -26.23 12.66
N ALA A 92 -2.17 -24.91 12.95
CA ALA A 92 -0.98 -24.08 13.29
C ALA A 92 -1.09 -23.22 14.58
N SER A 93 -0.04 -23.32 15.41
CA SER A 93 0.33 -22.75 16.73
C SER A 93 -0.18 -21.35 17.19
N ASP A 94 -0.25 -21.16 18.53
CA ASP A 94 -0.62 -19.91 19.25
C ASP A 94 0.17 -18.65 18.86
N SER A 95 1.45 -18.77 18.47
CA SER A 95 2.33 -17.62 18.16
C SER A 95 1.83 -16.75 17.00
N ILE A 96 1.24 -17.34 15.96
CA ILE A 96 0.74 -16.61 14.78
C ILE A 96 -0.48 -15.75 15.15
N TYR A 97 -1.26 -16.20 16.14
CA TYR A 97 -2.41 -15.45 16.62
C TYR A 97 -1.97 -14.19 17.36
N GLU A 98 -0.96 -14.29 18.24
CA GLU A 98 -0.41 -13.14 18.97
C GLU A 98 0.16 -12.07 18.03
N ASP A 99 0.94 -12.47 17.02
CA ASP A 99 1.52 -11.55 16.03
C ASP A 99 0.42 -10.82 15.23
N SER A 100 -0.63 -11.55 14.82
CA SER A 100 -1.75 -10.96 14.08
C SER A 100 -2.53 -9.92 14.89
N LEU A 101 -2.68 -10.12 16.21
CA LEU A 101 -3.31 -9.15 17.10
C LEU A 101 -2.47 -7.89 17.26
N VAL A 102 -1.14 -8.04 17.38
CA VAL A 102 -0.21 -6.90 17.45
C VAL A 102 -0.31 -6.07 16.18
N ILE A 103 -0.36 -6.70 15.01
CA ILE A 103 -0.48 -5.98 13.74
C ILE A 103 -1.80 -5.21 13.64
N VAL A 104 -2.93 -5.81 14.02
CA VAL A 104 -4.21 -5.11 14.07
C VAL A 104 -4.16 -3.90 14.99
N GLN A 105 -3.51 -4.01 16.15
CA GLN A 105 -3.32 -2.87 17.07
C GLN A 105 -2.49 -1.75 16.45
N ILE A 106 -1.41 -2.09 15.74
CA ILE A 106 -0.57 -1.11 15.04
C ILE A 106 -1.38 -0.39 13.96
N VAL A 107 -2.16 -1.12 13.14
CA VAL A 107 -3.02 -0.53 12.10
C VAL A 107 -4.07 0.41 12.73
N ASN A 108 -4.72 -0.01 13.81
CA ASN A 108 -5.70 0.85 14.51
C ASN A 108 -5.07 2.14 15.00
N LYS A 109 -3.87 2.08 15.58
CA LYS A 109 -3.15 3.27 16.02
C LYS A 109 -2.84 4.23 14.85
N LYS A 110 -2.43 3.69 13.70
CA LYS A 110 -2.19 4.49 12.49
C LYS A 110 -3.48 5.15 11.97
N LEU A 111 -4.61 4.45 12.05
CA LEU A 111 -5.92 5.01 11.69
C LEU A 111 -6.35 6.13 12.64
N ASP A 112 -5.97 6.07 13.91
CA ASP A 112 -6.19 7.15 14.89
C ASP A 112 -5.28 8.35 14.64
N ASP A 113 -4.00 8.12 14.30
CA ASP A 113 -3.10 9.18 13.85
C ASP A 113 -3.66 9.89 12.60
N LEU A 114 -4.21 9.12 11.65
CA LEU A 114 -4.85 9.64 10.44
C LEU A 114 -6.10 10.46 10.77
N ALA A 115 -6.91 10.02 11.74
CA ALA A 115 -8.07 10.79 12.20
C ALA A 115 -7.67 12.11 12.86
N ALA A 116 -6.59 12.09 13.65
CA ALA A 116 -6.05 13.29 14.25
C ALA A 116 -5.60 14.30 13.18
N LEU A 117 -5.09 13.85 12.03
CA LEU A 117 -4.77 14.72 10.90
C LEU A 117 -6.00 15.32 10.22
N VAL A 118 -7.08 14.54 10.04
CA VAL A 118 -8.33 15.02 9.42
C VAL A 118 -8.98 16.16 10.23
N ILE A 119 -8.78 16.17 11.56
CA ILE A 119 -9.32 17.21 12.45
C ILE A 119 -8.48 18.50 12.42
N ARG A 120 -7.21 18.45 11.98
CA ARG A 120 -6.33 19.64 11.96
C ARG A 120 -6.71 20.56 10.80
N GLU A 121 -6.75 21.87 11.06
CA GLU A 121 -7.11 22.87 10.05
C GLU A 121 -6.04 23.01 8.93
N GLU A 122 -4.77 22.74 9.24
CA GLU A 122 -3.69 22.64 8.26
C GLU A 122 -3.37 21.16 7.98
N ILE A 123 -4.12 20.56 7.04
CA ILE A 123 -3.84 19.19 6.61
C ILE A 123 -2.64 19.21 5.65
N GLU A 124 -1.48 18.78 6.15
CA GLU A 124 -0.35 18.45 5.29
C GLU A 124 -0.68 17.17 4.51
N ARG A 125 -1.16 17.35 3.26
CA ARG A 125 -1.44 16.25 2.32
C ARG A 125 -0.32 15.19 2.28
N GLY A 126 0.93 15.63 2.42
CA GLY A 126 2.09 14.74 2.46
C GLY A 126 2.12 13.81 3.69
N GLU A 127 1.75 14.29 4.88
CA GLU A 127 1.68 13.45 6.09
C GLU A 127 0.55 12.42 5.99
N MET A 128 -0.62 12.83 5.48
CA MET A 128 -1.74 11.94 5.22
C MET A 128 -1.35 10.81 4.26
N MET A 129 -0.68 11.14 3.15
CA MET A 129 -0.20 10.16 2.18
C MET A 129 0.81 9.18 2.80
N LYS A 130 1.74 9.67 3.63
CA LYS A 130 2.69 8.80 4.34
C LYS A 130 1.98 7.80 5.26
N LEU A 131 1.03 8.25 6.07
CA LEU A 131 0.28 7.36 6.96
C LEU A 131 -0.53 6.33 6.17
N ILE A 132 -1.15 6.72 5.06
CA ILE A 132 -1.87 5.81 4.17
C ILE A 132 -0.92 4.75 3.59
N ASP A 133 0.24 5.15 3.09
CA ASP A 133 1.23 4.23 2.54
C ASP A 133 1.79 3.26 3.61
N GLU A 134 1.99 3.74 4.84
CA GLU A 134 2.40 2.91 5.97
C GLU A 134 1.32 1.88 6.33
N ILE A 135 0.05 2.28 6.41
CA ILE A 135 -1.07 1.36 6.65
C ILE A 135 -1.12 0.29 5.56
N LYS A 136 -1.02 0.69 4.29
CA LYS A 136 -0.99 -0.23 3.14
C LYS A 136 0.17 -1.21 3.23
N GLY A 137 1.37 -0.75 3.58
CA GLY A 137 2.53 -1.62 3.77
C GLY A 137 2.28 -2.70 4.84
N ILE A 138 1.74 -2.29 6.00
CA ILE A 138 1.46 -3.21 7.11
C ILE A 138 0.42 -4.27 6.71
N ILE A 139 -0.68 -3.88 6.06
CA ILE A 139 -1.73 -4.85 5.68
C ILE A 139 -1.28 -5.78 4.55
N VAL A 140 -0.35 -5.34 3.68
CA VAL A 140 0.24 -6.19 2.65
C VAL A 140 1.21 -7.20 3.27
N ASP A 141 1.99 -6.79 4.26
CA ASP A 141 2.90 -7.69 4.98
C ASP A 141 2.17 -8.77 5.78
N LEU A 142 0.89 -8.57 6.16
CA LEU A 142 0.04 -9.62 6.76
C LEU A 142 -0.27 -10.78 5.83
N TYR A 143 -0.19 -10.56 4.52
CA TYR A 143 -0.55 -11.55 3.51
C TYR A 143 0.66 -12.36 3.02
N ARG A 144 1.88 -11.97 3.41
CA ARG A 144 3.11 -12.69 3.09
C ARG A 144 3.33 -13.90 3.99
#